data_AF-A0A2S9QNC3-F1
#
_entry.id   AF-A0A2S9QNC3-F1
#
_cell.length_a   1.000
_cell.length_b   1.000
_cell.length_c   1.000
_cell.angle_alpha   90.00
_cell.angle_beta   90.00
_cell.angle_gamma   90.00
#
_symmetry.space_group_name_H-M   'P 1'
#
loop_
_entity.id
_entity.type
_entity.pdbx_description
1 polymer ?
#
loop_
_entity_poly.entity_id
_entity_poly.type
_entity_poly.pdbx_seq_one_letter_code
_entity_poly.pdbx_strand_id
1 'polypeptide(L)'
;MSAQTAEVAPAAKQRSRPAGTLYRGNEGMWSWVLHRITGVAIFFFLLVHVLDTALVRVSPEAYNAVMSVYKTPIMGLGEAALVGAIVFHAYNGIRIILVDYWNKGARYQRAMFWIVIAAWVITMAGFLPRHLMNVFGH
;
A
#
# COMPACT_ATOMS: atom_id res chain seq x y z
N MET A 1 -74.48 -0.10 -19.46
CA MET A 1 -73.13 0.26 -18.97
C MET A 1 -72.51 -1.01 -18.41
N SER A 2 -71.71 -1.71 -19.20
CA SER A 2 -71.04 -2.95 -18.75
C SER A 2 -69.66 -2.59 -18.23
N ALA A 3 -69.43 -2.80 -16.93
CA ALA A 3 -68.14 -2.60 -16.30
C ALA A 3 -67.18 -3.72 -16.75
N GLN A 4 -66.11 -3.33 -17.46
CA GLN A 4 -65.05 -4.23 -17.87
C GLN A 4 -64.07 -4.39 -16.71
N THR A 5 -64.05 -5.56 -16.09
CA THR A 5 -63.06 -5.90 -15.06
C THR A 5 -61.69 -6.07 -15.71
N ALA A 6 -60.74 -5.20 -15.36
CA ALA A 6 -59.36 -5.29 -15.80
C ALA A 6 -58.66 -6.49 -15.13
N GLU A 7 -58.21 -7.44 -15.95
CA GLU A 7 -57.40 -8.58 -15.52
C GLU A 7 -55.97 -8.10 -15.19
N VAL A 8 -55.52 -8.33 -13.96
CA VAL A 8 -54.18 -7.94 -13.50
C VAL A 8 -53.17 -9.00 -13.93
N ALA A 9 -52.30 -8.65 -14.89
CA ALA A 9 -51.23 -9.52 -15.35
C ALA A 9 -50.25 -9.90 -14.22
N PRO A 10 -49.69 -11.12 -14.20
CA PRO A 10 -48.83 -11.58 -13.13
C PRO A 10 -47.50 -10.83 -13.15
N ALA A 11 -47.08 -10.34 -11.97
CA ALA A 11 -45.81 -9.64 -11.82
C ALA A 11 -44.62 -10.56 -12.18
N ALA A 12 -43.82 -10.12 -13.16
CA ALA A 12 -42.63 -10.85 -13.59
C ALA A 12 -41.62 -10.99 -12.43
N LYS A 13 -41.27 -12.22 -12.07
CA LYS A 13 -40.19 -12.52 -11.10
C LYS A 13 -38.86 -11.95 -11.63
N GLN A 14 -38.40 -10.83 -11.06
CA GLN A 14 -37.08 -10.30 -11.32
C GLN A 14 -36.03 -11.34 -10.92
N ARG A 15 -35.34 -11.91 -11.91
CA ARG A 15 -34.16 -12.75 -11.67
C ARG A 15 -33.06 -11.84 -11.11
N SER A 16 -32.75 -12.04 -9.84
CA SER A 16 -31.56 -11.49 -9.17
C SER A 16 -30.33 -11.87 -10.01
N ARG A 17 -29.72 -10.88 -10.67
CA ARG A 17 -28.41 -11.07 -11.32
C ARG A 17 -27.39 -11.20 -10.19
N PRO A 18 -26.51 -12.21 -10.20
CA PRO A 18 -25.51 -12.37 -9.16
C PRO A 18 -24.67 -11.09 -9.08
N ALA A 19 -24.61 -10.53 -7.87
CA ALA A 19 -23.94 -9.27 -7.61
C ALA A 19 -22.42 -9.43 -7.76
N GLY A 20 -21.82 -8.54 -8.56
CA GLY A 20 -20.43 -8.13 -8.41
C GLY A 20 -19.40 -8.85 -9.28
N THR A 21 -19.01 -8.24 -10.39
CA THR A 21 -17.67 -8.44 -10.96
C THR A 21 -16.67 -7.59 -10.14
N LEU A 22 -15.51 -8.12 -9.76
CA LEU A 22 -14.46 -7.33 -9.10
C LEU A 22 -14.11 -6.11 -9.97
N TYR A 23 -14.21 -4.90 -9.41
CA TYR A 23 -13.83 -3.68 -10.13
C TYR A 23 -12.33 -3.73 -10.45
N ARG A 24 -11.97 -3.68 -11.74
CA ARG A 24 -10.59 -3.85 -12.21
C ARG A 24 -9.63 -2.77 -11.72
N GLY A 25 -10.16 -1.58 -11.40
CA GLY A 25 -9.39 -0.47 -10.89
C GLY A 25 -8.52 0.22 -11.94
N ASN A 26 -8.34 1.52 -11.77
CA ASN A 26 -7.46 2.35 -12.59
C ASN A 26 -6.17 2.63 -11.80
N GLU A 27 -5.19 3.28 -12.40
CA GLU A 27 -3.93 3.66 -11.73
C GLU A 27 -4.19 4.45 -10.43
N GLY A 28 -5.19 5.33 -10.43
CA GLY A 28 -5.60 6.09 -9.24
C GLY A 28 -6.15 5.23 -8.10
N MET A 29 -6.93 4.18 -8.40
CA MET A 29 -7.45 3.27 -7.36
C MET A 29 -6.30 2.48 -6.74
N TRP A 30 -5.44 1.88 -7.57
CA TRP A 30 -4.32 1.08 -7.07
C TRP A 30 -3.30 1.94 -6.30
N SER A 31 -3.03 3.16 -6.78
CA SER A 31 -2.23 4.16 -6.06
C SER A 31 -2.79 4.43 -4.66
N TRP A 32 -4.11 4.62 -4.55
CA TRP A 32 -4.77 4.85 -3.26
C TRP A 32 -4.72 3.63 -2.34
N VAL A 33 -5.00 2.44 -2.86
CA VAL A 33 -4.96 1.18 -2.08
C VAL A 33 -3.56 0.98 -1.52
N LEU A 34 -2.54 1.03 -2.39
CA LEU A 34 -1.15 0.82 -1.99
C LEU A 34 -0.70 1.87 -0.98
N HIS A 35 -1.06 3.14 -1.16
CA HIS A 35 -0.65 4.21 -0.23
C HIS A 35 -1.22 4.00 1.18
N ARG A 36 -2.46 3.51 1.28
CA ARG A 36 -3.08 3.16 2.56
C ARG A 36 -2.42 1.96 3.21
N ILE A 37 -2.23 0.88 2.45
CA ILE A 37 -1.58 -0.33 2.96
C ILE A 37 -0.19 -0.02 3.48
N THR A 38 0.63 0.71 2.71
CA THR A 38 1.97 1.09 3.15
C THR A 38 1.93 2.02 4.35
N GLY A 39 1.00 2.98 4.41
CA GLY A 39 0.86 3.88 5.55
C GLY A 39 0.51 3.15 6.85
N VAL A 40 -0.44 2.21 6.79
CA VAL A 40 -0.82 1.39 7.96
C VAL A 40 0.34 0.47 8.36
N ALA A 41 1.03 -0.16 7.41
CA ALA A 41 2.19 -0.99 7.70
C ALA A 41 3.32 -0.20 8.36
N ILE A 42 3.63 1.00 7.86
CA ILE A 42 4.65 1.90 8.43
C ILE A 42 4.24 2.35 9.83
N PHE A 43 2.97 2.67 10.07
CA PHE A 43 2.48 3.05 11.39
C PHE A 43 2.74 1.95 12.43
N PHE A 44 2.36 0.71 12.14
CA PHE A 44 2.61 -0.41 13.06
C PHE A 44 4.10 -0.75 13.18
N PHE A 45 4.86 -0.65 12.09
CA PHE A 45 6.32 -0.76 12.16
C PHE A 45 6.88 0.28 13.14
N LEU A 46 6.49 1.55 13.02
CA LEU A 46 6.98 2.62 13.89
C LEU A 46 6.62 2.39 15.36
N LEU A 47 5.43 1.85 15.65
CA LEU A 47 5.04 1.49 17.02
C LEU A 47 6.03 0.49 17.62
N VAL A 48 6.26 -0.64 16.96
CA VAL A 48 7.19 -1.68 17.44
C VAL A 48 8.63 -1.15 17.45
N HIS A 49 9.04 -0.47 16.39
CA HIS A 49 10.39 0.06 16.21
C HIS A 49 10.79 1.05 17.32
N VAL A 50 9.89 1.94 17.73
CA VAL A 50 10.15 2.90 18.80
C VAL A 50 10.29 2.19 20.14
N LEU A 51 9.43 1.20 20.43
CA LEU A 51 9.49 0.42 21.66
C LEU A 51 10.82 -0.35 21.77
N ASP A 52 11.22 -1.02 20.69
CA ASP A 52 12.45 -1.81 20.69
C ASP A 52 13.70 -0.93 20.75
N THR A 53 13.70 0.21 20.06
CA THR A 53 14.79 1.17 20.14
C THR A 53 14.90 1.78 21.54
N ALA A 54 13.79 1.94 22.25
CA ALA A 54 13.80 2.44 23.62
C ALA A 54 14.52 1.50 24.61
N LEU A 55 14.66 0.20 24.30
CA LEU A 55 15.41 -0.76 25.12
C LEU A 55 16.91 -0.41 25.24
N VAL A 56 17.46 0.39 24.32
CA VAL A 56 18.81 0.97 24.45
C VAL A 56 18.97 1.76 25.76
N ARG A 57 17.87 2.30 26.30
CA ARG A 57 17.84 3.05 27.56
C ARG A 57 17.57 2.20 28.80
N VAL A 58 17.29 0.90 28.62
CA VAL A 58 16.93 -0.02 29.73
C VAL A 58 18.11 -0.88 30.11
N SER A 59 18.57 -1.75 29.21
CA SER A 59 19.80 -2.53 29.43
C SER A 59 20.41 -3.00 28.10
N PRO A 60 21.75 -3.10 28.02
CA PRO A 60 22.43 -3.67 26.86
C PRO A 60 21.96 -5.10 26.54
N GLU A 61 21.71 -5.92 27.56
CA GLU A 61 21.31 -7.31 27.41
C GLU A 61 19.94 -7.43 26.74
N ALA A 62 18.96 -6.61 27.17
CA ALA A 62 17.62 -6.61 26.60
C ALA A 62 17.63 -6.15 25.14
N TYR A 63 18.39 -5.10 24.83
CA TYR A 63 18.56 -4.62 23.45
C TYR A 63 19.23 -5.67 22.56
N ASN A 64 20.32 -6.28 23.03
CA ASN A 64 21.04 -7.30 22.28
C ASN A 64 20.19 -8.55 22.04
N ALA A 65 19.35 -8.94 23.00
CA ALA A 65 18.42 -10.05 22.83
C ALA A 65 17.43 -9.78 21.68
N VAL A 66 16.80 -8.61 21.65
CA VAL A 66 15.89 -8.24 20.54
C VAL A 66 16.64 -8.16 19.21
N MET A 67 17.81 -7.53 19.20
CA MET A 67 18.64 -7.41 17.99
C MET A 67 19.09 -8.75 17.42
N SER A 68 19.26 -9.78 18.26
CA SER A 68 19.61 -11.13 17.80
C SER A 68 18.52 -11.77 16.95
N VAL A 69 17.25 -11.42 17.19
CA VAL A 69 16.10 -11.92 16.42
C VAL A 69 15.98 -11.19 15.06
N TYR A 70 16.41 -9.93 15.00
CA TYR A 70 16.36 -9.11 13.78
C TYR A 70 17.46 -9.39 12.77
N LYS A 71 18.56 -10.01 13.19
CA LYS A 71 19.69 -10.37 12.32
C LYS A 71 19.52 -11.73 11.66
N THR A 72 18.40 -11.92 10.95
CA THR A 72 18.14 -13.15 10.19
C THR A 72 17.81 -12.83 8.73
N PRO A 73 18.05 -13.75 7.78
CA PRO A 73 17.73 -13.50 6.38
C PRO A 73 16.26 -13.18 6.12
N ILE A 74 15.35 -13.80 6.89
CA ILE A 74 13.90 -13.52 6.81
C ILE A 74 13.62 -12.07 7.21
N MET A 75 14.25 -11.59 8.29
CA MET A 75 14.13 -10.19 8.70
C MET A 75 14.79 -9.25 7.69
N GLY A 76 15.90 -9.64 7.06
CA GLY A 76 16.50 -8.89 5.96
C GLY A 76 15.58 -8.75 4.74
N LEU A 77 14.77 -9.77 4.41
CA LEU A 77 13.72 -9.65 3.40
C LEU A 77 12.59 -8.71 3.86
N GLY A 78 12.24 -8.77 5.15
CA GLY A 78 11.29 -7.85 5.79
C GLY A 78 11.76 -6.39 5.70
N GLU A 79 13.04 -6.12 5.95
CA GLU A 79 13.66 -4.80 5.79
C GLU A 79 13.57 -4.31 4.34
N ALA A 80 13.80 -5.19 3.37
CA ALA A 80 13.65 -4.84 1.95
C ALA A 80 12.21 -4.45 1.60
N ALA A 81 11.23 -5.21 2.10
CA ALA A 81 9.80 -4.90 1.92
C ALA A 81 9.42 -3.59 2.61
N LEU A 82 9.93 -3.34 3.81
CA LEU A 82 9.70 -2.12 4.57
C LEU A 82 10.26 -0.89 3.84
N VAL A 83 11.50 -0.95 3.34
CA VAL A 83 12.10 0.13 2.54
C VAL A 83 11.26 0.37 1.29
N GLY A 84 10.83 -0.69 0.59
CA GLY A 84 9.93 -0.59 -0.56
C GLY A 84 8.63 0.14 -0.21
N ALA A 85 8.01 -0.19 0.93
CA ALA A 85 6.80 0.46 1.41
C ALA A 85 7.01 1.94 1.73
N ILE A 86 8.08 2.29 2.44
CA ILE A 86 8.43 3.68 2.82
C ILE A 86 8.67 4.54 1.58
N VAL A 87 9.50 4.07 0.65
CA VAL A 87 9.84 4.82 -0.56
C VAL A 87 8.60 5.06 -1.42
N PHE A 88 7.77 4.03 -1.62
CA PHE A 88 6.51 4.20 -2.35
C PHE A 88 5.57 5.18 -1.64
N HIS A 89 5.41 5.03 -0.32
CA HIS A 89 4.52 5.88 0.48
C HIS A 89 4.93 7.35 0.36
N ALA A 90 6.22 7.65 0.49
CA ALA A 90 6.77 8.99 0.39
C ALA A 90 6.55 9.60 -1.01
N TYR A 91 6.97 8.91 -2.07
CA TYR A 91 6.82 9.43 -3.44
C TYR A 91 5.36 9.59 -3.85
N ASN A 92 4.50 8.62 -3.50
CA ASN A 92 3.08 8.72 -3.80
C ASN A 92 2.38 9.80 -2.95
N GLY A 93 2.84 10.05 -1.72
CA GLY A 93 2.38 11.17 -0.89
C GLY A 93 2.68 12.53 -1.54
N ILE A 94 3.89 12.70 -2.06
CA ILE A 94 4.26 13.90 -2.84
C ILE A 94 3.36 14.05 -4.07
N ARG A 95 3.11 12.96 -4.81
CA ARG A 95 2.15 12.98 -5.93
C ARG A 95 0.76 13.45 -5.49
N ILE A 96 0.24 12.98 -4.36
CA ILE A 96 -1.07 13.39 -3.84
C ILE A 96 -1.07 14.88 -3.55
N ILE A 97 -0.06 15.39 -2.84
CA ILE A 97 0.12 16.82 -2.57
C ILE A 97 0.13 17.62 -3.89
N LEU A 98 0.89 17.18 -4.90
CA LEU A 98 0.92 17.86 -6.20
C LEU A 98 -0.44 17.82 -6.91
N VAL A 99 -1.18 16.71 -6.83
CA VAL A 99 -2.53 16.60 -7.42
C VAL A 99 -3.49 17.60 -6.76
N ASP A 100 -3.40 17.78 -5.45
CA ASP A 100 -4.32 18.61 -4.67
C ASP A 100 -4.02 20.11 -4.79
N TYR A 101 -2.74 20.48 -4.84
CA TYR A 101 -2.31 21.89 -4.83
C TYR A 101 -2.03 22.48 -6.22
N TRP A 102 -1.82 21.65 -7.25
CA TRP A 102 -1.56 22.14 -8.60
C TRP A 102 -2.84 22.21 -9.44
N ASN A 103 -3.11 23.38 -10.05
CA ASN A 103 -4.27 23.58 -10.92
C ASN A 103 -4.39 22.61 -12.12
N LYS A 104 -3.30 21.95 -12.52
CA LYS A 104 -3.28 20.90 -13.57
C LYS A 104 -3.03 19.50 -13.01
N GLY A 105 -3.03 19.32 -11.69
CA GLY A 105 -2.72 18.07 -11.01
C GLY A 105 -3.57 16.90 -11.49
N ALA A 106 -4.90 17.06 -11.49
CA ALA A 106 -5.83 16.03 -11.98
C ALA A 106 -5.60 15.67 -13.47
N ARG A 107 -5.20 16.63 -14.31
CA ARG A 107 -4.89 16.38 -15.73
C ARG A 107 -3.66 15.47 -15.90
N TYR A 108 -2.65 15.63 -15.05
CA TYR A 108 -1.38 14.89 -15.15
C TYR A 108 -1.27 13.70 -14.18
N GLN A 109 -2.34 13.35 -13.46
CA GLN A 109 -2.30 12.33 -12.39
C GLN A 109 -1.82 10.94 -12.83
N ARG A 110 -2.07 10.56 -14.10
CA ARG A 110 -1.54 9.31 -14.69
C ARG A 110 -0.04 9.39 -14.97
N ALA A 111 0.42 10.48 -15.58
CA ALA A 111 1.85 10.68 -15.82
C ALA A 111 2.64 10.73 -14.49
N MET A 112 2.12 11.47 -13.50
CA MET A 112 2.71 11.52 -12.15
C MET A 112 2.75 10.15 -11.47
N PHE A 113 1.73 9.30 -11.66
CA PHE A 113 1.75 7.94 -11.13
C PHE A 113 2.91 7.12 -11.72
N TRP A 114 3.09 7.14 -13.04
CA TRP A 114 4.18 6.42 -13.67
C TRP A 114 5.56 6.99 -13.32
N ILE A 115 5.67 8.31 -13.12
CA ILE A 115 6.89 8.94 -12.58
C ILE A 115 7.19 8.39 -11.17
N VAL A 116 6.19 8.28 -10.29
CA VAL A 116 6.37 7.68 -8.96
C VAL A 116 6.83 6.23 -9.06
N ILE A 117 6.24 5.42 -9.94
CA ILE A 117 6.65 4.03 -10.15
C ILE A 117 8.08 3.96 -10.67
N ALA A 118 8.46 4.78 -11.66
CA ALA A 118 9.81 4.81 -12.19
C ALA A 118 10.84 5.22 -11.12
N ALA A 119 10.55 6.29 -10.36
CA ALA A 119 11.40 6.73 -9.25
C ALA A 119 11.55 5.63 -8.18
N TRP A 120 10.45 4.96 -7.83
CA TRP A 120 10.48 3.84 -6.89
C TRP A 120 11.35 2.69 -7.40
N VAL A 121 11.18 2.27 -8.66
CA VAL A 121 11.99 1.20 -9.26
C VAL A 121 13.46 1.57 -9.28
N ILE A 122 13.82 2.81 -9.67
CA ILE A 122 15.21 3.27 -9.70
C ILE A 122 15.83 3.23 -8.30
N THR A 123 15.13 3.76 -7.29
CA THR A 123 15.61 3.74 -5.90
C THR A 123 15.79 2.30 -5.39
N MET A 124 14.81 1.43 -5.64
CA MET A 124 14.91 0.02 -5.23
C MET A 124 15.99 -0.74 -5.99
N ALA A 125 16.23 -0.44 -7.27
CA ALA A 125 17.31 -1.03 -8.04
C ALA A 125 18.70 -0.63 -7.51
N GLY A 126 18.85 0.59 -6.98
CA GLY A 126 20.07 1.01 -6.30
C GLY A 126 20.25 0.37 -4.91
N PHE A 127 19.16 0.20 -4.17
CA PHE A 127 19.17 -0.32 -2.81
C PHE A 127 19.30 -1.86 -2.73
N LEU A 128 18.47 -2.59 -3.47
CA LEU A 128 18.30 -4.04 -3.31
C LEU A 128 19.57 -4.85 -3.52
N PRO A 129 20.41 -4.62 -4.56
CA PRO A 129 21.62 -5.42 -4.75
C PRO A 129 22.55 -5.33 -3.55
N ARG A 130 22.80 -4.11 -3.06
CA ARG A 130 23.67 -3.89 -1.90
C ARG A 130 23.08 -4.52 -0.64
N HIS A 131 21.78 -4.35 -0.44
CA HIS A 131 21.06 -4.90 0.72
C HIS A 131 21.10 -6.43 0.73
N LEU A 132 20.76 -7.07 -0.38
CA LEU A 132 20.72 -8.54 -0.48
C LEU A 132 22.13 -9.14 -0.39
N MET A 133 23.16 -8.48 -0.94
CA MET A 133 24.55 -8.88 -0.72
C MET A 133 24.94 -8.83 0.76
N ASN A 134 24.45 -7.83 1.51
CA ASN A 134 24.65 -7.82 2.96
C ASN A 134 23.89 -8.97 3.61
N VAL A 135 22.60 -9.15 3.33
CA VAL A 135 21.74 -10.14 4.01
C VAL A 135 22.18 -11.60 3.79
N PHE A 136 22.75 -11.91 2.62
CA PHE A 136 23.11 -13.29 2.24
C PHE A 136 24.61 -13.53 2.08
N GLY A 137 25.45 -12.50 2.26
CA GLY A 137 26.89 -12.57 2.02
C GLY A 137 27.73 -13.00 3.23
N HIS A 138 27.11 -13.48 4.31
CA HIS A 138 27.77 -13.96 5.52
C HIS A 138 28.04 -15.47 5.48
#